data_AF-A0AAP2F022-F1
#
_entry.id   AF-A0AAP2F022-F1
#
_cell.length_a   1.000
_cell.length_b   1.000
_cell.length_c   1.000
_cell.angle_alpha   90.00
_cell.angle_beta   90.00
_cell.angle_gamma   90.00
#
_symmetry.space_group_name_H-M   'P 1'
#
loop_
_entity.id
_entity.type
_entity.pdbx_description
1 polymer ?
#
loop_
_entity_poly.entity_id
_entity_poly.type
_entity_poly.pdbx_seq_one_letter_code
_entity_poly.pdbx_strand_id
1 'polypeptide(L)'
;MHRVNNLKNVREHKKYPNLKAGRKAFNNMFDRTLYNPDYADVTISDEFSNLTSFLDWHEQNYHEVEESKKWQLDKDILTPGSREYSPQNCMYVPPEVNQLFKSTKPGKYMKGVEASGKKFKAYCSVDGKKIFLGIYHTELEAHKEYLKWRKARLIYLSIKYKTHPKLSTALLKHANKL
;
A
#
# COMPACT_ATOMS: atom_id res chain seq x y z
N MET A 1 4.86 -21.79 3.25
CA MET A 1 5.15 -20.55 4.00
C MET A 1 5.19 -20.87 5.49
N HIS A 2 6.33 -20.66 6.15
CA HIS A 2 6.50 -21.02 7.57
C HIS A 2 6.67 -19.75 8.42
N ARG A 3 5.83 -19.56 9.43
CA ARG A 3 5.88 -18.39 10.33
C ARG A 3 6.77 -18.68 11.53
N VAL A 4 7.94 -18.05 11.60
CA VAL A 4 8.90 -18.27 12.70
C VAL A 4 8.80 -17.14 13.73
N ASN A 5 8.27 -17.45 14.91
CA ASN A 5 8.30 -16.54 16.07
C ASN A 5 9.43 -16.94 17.03
N ASN A 6 10.67 -16.65 16.62
CA ASN A 6 11.90 -16.90 17.36
C ASN A 6 12.15 -15.94 18.54
N LEU A 7 11.20 -15.05 18.86
CA LEU A 7 11.22 -14.30 20.11
C LEU A 7 10.60 -15.07 21.28
N LYS A 8 9.89 -16.18 21.01
CA LYS A 8 9.43 -17.07 22.08
C LYS A 8 10.64 -17.82 22.67
N ASN A 9 10.74 -17.86 23.99
CA ASN A 9 11.76 -18.61 24.73
C ASN A 9 13.20 -18.07 24.66
N VAL A 10 13.38 -16.78 24.37
CA VAL A 10 14.70 -16.13 24.47
C VAL A 10 14.85 -15.51 25.86
N ARG A 11 15.99 -15.74 26.53
CA ARG A 11 16.27 -15.20 27.88
C ARG A 11 16.51 -13.69 27.87
N GLU A 12 17.11 -13.18 26.80
CA GLU A 12 17.39 -11.76 26.61
C GLU A 12 16.74 -11.28 25.31
N HIS A 13 15.97 -10.20 25.39
CA HIS A 13 15.33 -9.60 24.23
C HIS A 13 16.10 -8.37 23.78
N LYS A 14 16.44 -8.32 22.49
CA LYS A 14 16.78 -7.04 21.83
C LYS A 14 15.62 -6.06 22.06
N LYS A 15 15.94 -4.84 22.48
CA LYS A 15 14.93 -3.79 22.65
C LYS A 15 14.56 -3.22 21.28
N TYR A 16 13.28 -3.31 20.96
CA TYR A 16 12.67 -2.78 19.74
C TYR A 16 11.73 -1.63 20.14
N PRO A 17 12.10 -0.36 19.91
CA PRO A 17 11.25 0.79 20.22
C PRO A 17 9.83 0.66 19.63
N ASN A 18 9.73 0.13 18.41
CA ASN A 18 8.48 -0.02 17.68
C ASN A 18 7.91 -1.44 17.72
N LEU A 19 8.26 -2.25 18.74
CA LEU A 19 7.90 -3.67 18.83
C LEU A 19 6.41 -3.97 18.57
N LYS A 20 5.52 -3.16 19.15
CA LYS A 20 4.06 -3.35 19.00
C LYS A 20 3.62 -3.12 17.56
N ALA A 21 4.13 -2.09 16.90
CA ALA A 21 3.84 -1.80 15.50
C ALA A 21 4.43 -2.87 14.58
N GLY A 22 5.68 -3.28 14.84
CA GLY A 22 6.36 -4.34 14.10
C GLY A 22 5.63 -5.68 14.18
N ARG A 23 5.27 -6.14 15.39
CA ARG A 23 4.47 -7.37 15.57
C ARG A 23 3.13 -7.30 14.85
N LYS A 24 2.46 -6.14 14.90
CA LYS A 24 1.19 -5.94 14.19
C LYS A 24 1.38 -6.02 12.68
N ALA A 25 2.40 -5.39 12.12
CA ALA A 25 2.70 -5.43 10.69
C ALA A 25 3.04 -6.86 10.23
N PHE A 26 3.89 -7.56 10.98
CA PHE A 26 4.24 -8.96 10.74
C PHE A 26 3.01 -9.87 10.71
N ASN A 27 2.16 -9.79 11.75
CA ASN A 27 0.95 -10.60 11.83
C ASN A 27 -0.01 -10.28 10.67
N ASN A 28 -0.26 -9.00 10.37
CA ASN A 28 -1.14 -8.60 9.27
C ASN A 28 -0.64 -9.11 7.91
N MET A 29 0.68 -9.12 7.68
CA MET A 29 1.28 -9.65 6.46
C MET A 29 0.98 -11.15 6.32
N PHE A 30 1.18 -11.93 7.38
CA PHE A 30 0.83 -13.35 7.40
C PHE A 30 -0.67 -13.58 7.25
N ASP A 31 -1.50 -12.84 7.98
CA ASP A 31 -2.95 -13.02 7.94
C ASP A 31 -3.53 -12.72 6.56
N ARG A 32 -3.04 -11.68 5.89
CA ARG A 32 -3.40 -11.40 4.48
C ARG A 32 -3.01 -12.57 3.59
N THR A 33 -1.78 -13.05 3.71
CA THR A 33 -1.26 -14.06 2.79
C THR A 33 -1.86 -15.44 3.02
N LEU A 34 -2.25 -15.78 4.25
CA LEU A 34 -2.82 -17.08 4.59
C LEU A 34 -4.34 -17.14 4.43
N TYR A 35 -5.05 -16.03 4.65
CA TYR A 35 -6.51 -16.05 4.79
C TYR A 35 -7.25 -15.14 3.80
N ASN A 36 -6.56 -14.33 2.99
CA ASN A 36 -7.21 -13.53 1.95
C ASN A 36 -7.04 -14.18 0.56
N PRO A 37 -8.13 -14.59 -0.10
CA PRO A 37 -8.07 -15.13 -1.46
C PRO A 37 -7.38 -14.22 -2.49
N ASP A 38 -7.44 -12.89 -2.32
CA ASP A 38 -6.78 -11.92 -3.21
C ASP A 38 -5.23 -12.01 -3.14
N TYR A 39 -4.71 -12.72 -2.14
CA TYR A 39 -3.28 -12.92 -1.85
C TYR A 39 -2.85 -14.39 -2.05
N ALA A 40 -3.66 -15.23 -2.71
CA ALA A 40 -3.39 -16.67 -2.83
C ALA A 40 -2.03 -17.04 -3.45
N ASP A 41 -1.54 -16.24 -4.40
CA ASP A 41 -0.24 -16.37 -5.06
C ASP A 41 0.82 -15.40 -4.52
N VAL A 42 0.53 -14.74 -3.39
CA VAL A 42 1.52 -13.89 -2.69
C VAL A 42 2.38 -14.76 -1.78
N THR A 43 3.68 -14.50 -1.79
CA THR A 43 4.68 -15.18 -0.95
C THR A 43 5.30 -14.22 0.07
N ILE A 44 6.01 -14.76 1.04
CA ILE A 44 6.78 -14.03 2.06
C ILE A 44 8.18 -14.63 2.02
N SER A 45 9.19 -13.78 1.79
CA SER A 45 10.60 -14.16 1.81
C SER A 45 11.03 -14.75 3.15
N ASP A 46 12.12 -15.51 3.15
CA ASP A 46 12.63 -16.13 4.38
C ASP A 46 12.97 -15.09 5.46
N GLU A 47 13.52 -13.94 5.06
CA GLU A 47 13.84 -12.82 5.96
C GLU A 47 12.59 -12.25 6.63
N PHE A 48 11.50 -12.09 5.89
CA PHE A 48 10.24 -11.61 6.44
C PHE A 48 9.43 -12.71 7.12
N SER A 49 9.79 -13.98 6.92
CA SER A 49 9.16 -15.10 7.61
C SER A 49 9.64 -15.26 9.07
N ASN A 50 10.82 -14.71 9.37
CA ASN A 50 11.45 -14.68 10.68
C ASN A 50 11.13 -13.38 11.44
N LEU A 51 10.54 -13.48 12.63
CA LEU A 51 10.11 -12.30 13.37
C LEU A 51 11.27 -11.38 13.76
N THR A 52 12.41 -11.91 14.21
CA THR A 52 13.57 -11.08 14.57
C THR A 52 14.12 -10.35 13.35
N SER A 53 14.34 -11.05 12.23
CA SER A 53 14.83 -10.44 10.98
C SER A 53 13.86 -9.37 10.46
N PHE A 54 12.55 -9.64 10.50
CA PHE A 54 11.54 -8.66 10.16
C PHE A 54 11.56 -7.44 11.08
N LEU A 55 11.71 -7.63 12.40
CA LEU A 55 11.76 -6.53 13.36
C LEU A 55 13.04 -5.68 13.20
N ASP A 56 14.16 -6.31 12.88
CA ASP A 56 15.40 -5.60 12.56
C ASP A 56 15.23 -4.71 11.31
N TRP A 57 14.58 -5.22 10.27
CA TRP A 57 14.21 -4.43 9.10
C TRP A 57 13.16 -3.36 9.45
N HIS A 58 12.19 -3.69 10.30
CA HIS A 58 11.12 -2.79 10.72
C HIS A 58 11.67 -1.54 11.39
N GLU A 59 12.56 -1.65 12.38
CA GLU A 59 13.10 -0.47 13.07
C GLU A 59 13.90 0.45 12.13
N GLN A 60 14.53 -0.10 11.10
CA GLN A 60 15.30 0.69 10.13
C GLN A 60 14.40 1.44 9.12
N ASN A 61 13.18 0.94 8.87
CA ASN A 61 12.31 1.42 7.79
C ASN A 61 11.00 2.04 8.29
N TYR A 62 10.61 1.76 9.52
CA TYR A 62 9.43 2.32 10.17
C TYR A 62 9.80 3.68 10.75
N HIS A 63 9.94 4.67 9.85
CA HIS A 63 10.23 6.03 10.25
C HIS A 63 9.09 6.56 11.13
N GLU A 64 9.43 6.87 12.38
CA GLU A 64 8.58 7.58 13.33
C GLU A 64 8.30 8.99 12.81
N VAL A 65 7.31 9.12 11.93
CA VAL A 65 6.83 10.42 11.46
C VAL A 65 5.41 10.60 11.95
N GLU A 66 5.37 11.22 13.13
CA GLU A 66 4.19 11.55 13.94
C GLU A 66 3.42 10.30 14.38
N GLU A 67 3.33 10.07 15.70
CA GLU A 67 2.46 9.05 16.32
C GLU A 67 1.00 9.08 15.79
N SER A 68 0.59 10.18 15.15
CA SER A 68 -0.71 10.37 14.50
C SER A 68 -0.88 9.59 13.19
N LYS A 69 0.19 9.19 12.48
CA LYS A 69 0.10 8.53 11.17
C LYS A 69 0.43 7.05 11.29
N LYS A 70 -0.60 6.20 11.14
CA LYS A 70 -0.50 4.74 11.11
C LYS A 70 0.03 4.27 9.75
N TRP A 71 1.32 4.44 9.49
CA TRP A 71 1.99 3.95 8.27
C TRP A 71 1.79 2.44 8.12
N GLN A 72 1.69 1.98 6.87
CA GLN A 72 1.27 0.63 6.50
C GLN A 72 2.33 -0.03 5.64
N LEU A 73 2.65 -1.28 5.94
CA LEU A 73 3.52 -2.11 5.09
C LEU A 73 2.81 -2.41 3.78
N ASP A 74 3.47 -2.07 2.66
CA ASP A 74 3.00 -2.30 1.31
C ASP A 74 4.11 -2.94 0.45
N LYS A 75 3.74 -3.84 -0.47
CA LYS A 75 4.67 -4.56 -1.37
C LYS A 75 4.55 -4.13 -2.85
N ASP A 76 3.46 -3.41 -3.18
CA ASP A 76 3.02 -3.19 -4.56
C ASP A 76 3.57 -1.86 -5.13
N ILE A 77 4.03 -0.96 -4.26
CA ILE A 77 4.49 0.39 -4.65
C ILE A 77 5.91 0.40 -5.22
N LEU A 78 6.88 -0.28 -4.60
CA LEU A 78 8.29 -0.25 -5.03
C LEU A 78 8.53 -1.05 -6.31
N THR A 79 7.99 -2.27 -6.34
CA THR A 79 8.18 -3.23 -7.43
C THR A 79 6.82 -3.63 -7.97
N PRO A 80 6.27 -2.85 -8.93
CA PRO A 80 4.93 -3.11 -9.46
C PRO A 80 4.85 -4.51 -10.07
N GLY A 81 3.86 -5.30 -9.65
CA GLY A 81 3.68 -6.69 -10.11
C GLY A 81 4.44 -7.73 -9.28
N SER A 82 5.27 -7.33 -8.30
CA SER A 82 5.83 -8.29 -7.35
C SER A 82 4.72 -8.98 -6.55
N ARG A 83 4.86 -10.30 -6.38
CA ARG A 83 3.98 -11.13 -5.57
C ARG A 83 4.68 -11.62 -4.30
N GLU A 84 5.67 -10.90 -3.79
CA GLU A 84 6.41 -11.29 -2.59
C GLU A 84 6.54 -10.14 -1.59
N TYR A 85 6.24 -10.43 -0.32
CA TYR A 85 6.65 -9.62 0.81
C TYR A 85 8.13 -9.88 1.14
N SER A 86 8.98 -8.90 0.88
CA SER A 86 10.42 -8.97 1.14
C SER A 86 11.03 -7.59 1.38
N PRO A 87 12.23 -7.49 1.99
CA PRO A 87 12.91 -6.22 2.23
C PRO A 87 13.05 -5.34 0.98
N GLN A 88 13.18 -5.97 -0.19
CA GLN A 88 13.41 -5.30 -1.48
C GLN A 88 12.11 -4.77 -2.09
N ASN A 89 11.00 -5.49 -1.89
CA ASN A 89 9.70 -5.14 -2.45
C ASN A 89 8.86 -4.26 -1.52
N CYS A 90 9.13 -4.32 -0.21
CA CYS A 90 8.32 -3.65 0.78
C CYS A 90 8.81 -2.26 1.18
N MET A 91 7.83 -1.42 1.52
CA MET A 91 8.05 -0.17 2.22
C MET A 91 6.87 0.18 3.12
N TYR A 92 7.12 1.03 4.10
CA TYR A 92 6.04 1.68 4.82
C TYR A 92 5.51 2.87 4.01
N VAL A 93 4.19 2.98 3.92
CA VAL A 93 3.52 4.12 3.29
C VAL A 93 2.36 4.64 4.14
N PRO A 94 2.03 5.94 4.05
CA PRO A 94 0.84 6.51 4.65
C PRO A 94 -0.45 5.87 4.11
N PRO A 95 -1.54 5.80 4.90
CA PRO A 95 -2.82 5.24 4.45
C PRO A 95 -3.37 5.90 3.18
N GLU A 96 -3.21 7.23 3.04
CA GLU A 96 -3.67 7.98 1.85
C GLU A 96 -2.91 7.61 0.58
N VAL A 97 -1.63 7.21 0.72
CA VAL A 97 -0.85 6.67 -0.40
C VAL A 97 -1.34 5.27 -0.71
N ASN A 98 -1.40 4.39 0.29
CA ASN A 98 -1.80 2.99 0.10
C ASN A 98 -3.19 2.88 -0.57
N GLN A 99 -4.12 3.76 -0.22
CA GLN A 99 -5.46 3.79 -0.82
C GLN A 99 -5.44 3.95 -2.35
N LEU A 100 -4.45 4.68 -2.91
CA LEU A 100 -4.32 4.80 -4.36
C LEU A 100 -3.92 3.46 -4.99
N PHE A 101 -3.13 2.64 -4.32
CA PHE A 101 -2.62 1.39 -4.87
C PHE A 101 -3.50 0.18 -4.59
N LYS A 102 -4.46 0.29 -3.65
CA LYS A 102 -5.47 -0.74 -3.44
C LYS A 102 -6.11 -1.16 -4.75
N SER A 103 -5.97 -2.45 -5.07
CA SER A 103 -6.73 -3.08 -6.13
C SER A 103 -8.20 -3.00 -5.76
N THR A 104 -9.03 -2.54 -6.70
CA THR A 104 -10.47 -2.78 -6.61
C THR A 104 -10.71 -4.12 -7.26
N LYS A 105 -11.54 -4.98 -6.66
CA LYS A 105 -12.00 -6.21 -7.33
C LYS A 105 -12.42 -5.85 -8.75
N PRO A 106 -12.11 -6.68 -9.77
CA PRO A 106 -12.56 -6.46 -11.14
C PRO A 106 -14.07 -6.19 -11.11
N GLY A 107 -14.43 -4.93 -11.31
CA GLY A 107 -15.81 -4.48 -11.30
C GLY A 107 -16.39 -4.59 -12.70
N LYS A 108 -17.69 -4.34 -12.80
CA LYS A 108 -18.37 -4.18 -14.10
C LYS A 108 -17.79 -3.02 -14.93
N TYR A 109 -17.16 -2.04 -14.27
CA TYR A 109 -16.64 -0.83 -14.89
C TYR A 109 -15.18 -0.58 -14.49
N MET A 110 -14.49 0.23 -15.30
CA MET A 110 -13.14 0.72 -15.06
C MET A 110 -13.03 1.40 -13.68
N LYS A 111 -11.84 1.32 -13.09
CA LYS A 111 -11.57 1.90 -11.76
C LYS A 111 -11.94 3.40 -11.75
N GLY A 112 -12.65 3.81 -10.71
CA GLY A 112 -13.11 5.19 -10.53
C GLY A 112 -14.36 5.54 -11.34
N VAL A 113 -15.00 4.57 -12.02
CA VAL A 113 -16.19 4.80 -12.84
C VAL A 113 -17.40 4.02 -12.32
N GLU A 114 -18.56 4.67 -12.35
CA GLU A 114 -19.86 4.05 -12.06
C GLU A 114 -20.87 4.44 -13.14
N ALA A 115 -21.75 3.51 -13.54
CA ALA A 115 -22.85 3.83 -14.43
C ALA A 115 -23.94 4.64 -13.72
N SER A 116 -24.60 5.52 -14.47
CA SER A 116 -25.71 6.36 -14.03
C SER A 116 -26.71 6.52 -15.18
N GLY A 117 -27.65 5.58 -15.29
CA GLY A 117 -28.57 5.51 -16.42
C GLY A 117 -27.81 5.26 -17.73
N LYS A 118 -27.91 6.18 -18.69
CA LYS A 118 -27.20 6.12 -19.99
C LYS A 118 -25.83 6.82 -19.98
N LYS A 119 -25.37 7.30 -18.81
CA LYS A 119 -24.12 8.05 -18.65
C LYS A 119 -23.22 7.38 -17.61
N PHE A 120 -22.00 7.87 -17.47
CA PHE A 120 -20.99 7.39 -16.54
C PHE A 120 -20.52 8.50 -15.62
N LYS A 121 -20.31 8.20 -14.34
CA LYS A 121 -19.80 9.15 -13.35
C LYS A 121 -18.37 8.77 -12.99
N ALA A 122 -17.49 9.77 -12.95
CA ALA A 122 -16.14 9.63 -12.46
C ALA A 122 -16.07 10.02 -10.98
N TYR A 123 -15.35 9.24 -10.19
CA TYR A 123 -15.14 9.46 -8.77
C TYR A 123 -13.71 9.17 -8.37
N CYS A 124 -13.26 9.84 -7.32
CA CYS A 124 -12.05 9.46 -6.59
C CYS A 124 -12.34 9.27 -5.10
N SER A 125 -11.35 8.75 -4.37
CA SER A 125 -11.42 8.70 -2.91
C SER A 125 -10.24 9.45 -2.30
N VAL A 126 -10.55 10.34 -1.37
CA VAL A 126 -9.59 11.09 -0.56
C VAL A 126 -10.04 10.96 0.89
N ASP A 127 -9.14 10.48 1.75
CA ASP A 127 -9.38 10.32 3.19
C ASP A 127 -10.67 9.53 3.50
N GLY A 128 -10.90 8.47 2.70
CA GLY A 128 -12.09 7.62 2.82
C GLY A 128 -13.38 8.23 2.29
N LYS A 129 -13.37 9.50 1.85
CA LYS A 129 -14.53 10.16 1.25
C LYS A 129 -14.53 9.97 -0.26
N LYS A 130 -15.69 9.72 -0.84
CA LYS A 130 -15.89 9.64 -2.29
C LYS A 130 -16.17 11.03 -2.84
N ILE A 131 -15.32 11.49 -3.76
CA ILE A 131 -15.41 12.83 -4.37
C ILE A 131 -15.82 12.66 -5.83
N PHE A 132 -16.83 13.42 -6.24
CA PHE A 132 -17.35 13.43 -7.60
C PHE A 132 -16.46 14.26 -8.52
N LEU A 133 -16.07 13.70 -9.67
CA LEU A 133 -15.21 14.34 -10.66
C LEU A 133 -15.96 14.82 -11.90
N GLY A 134 -17.12 14.23 -12.22
CA GLY A 134 -17.91 14.63 -13.38
C GLY A 134 -18.84 13.53 -13.92
N ILE A 135 -19.70 13.89 -14.87
CA ILE A 135 -20.56 12.97 -15.64
C ILE A 135 -20.13 13.01 -17.10
N TYR A 136 -20.03 11.84 -17.72
CA TYR A 136 -19.55 11.64 -19.10
C TYR A 136 -20.47 10.69 -19.87
N HIS A 137 -20.37 10.71 -21.20
CA HIS A 137 -21.21 9.88 -22.07
C HIS A 137 -20.70 8.46 -22.15
N THR A 138 -19.38 8.28 -22.08
CA THR A 138 -18.74 6.96 -22.13
C THR A 138 -17.98 6.63 -20.86
N GLU A 139 -17.82 5.33 -20.60
CA GLU A 139 -16.99 4.81 -19.51
C GLU A 139 -15.54 5.27 -19.65
N LEU A 140 -15.01 5.28 -20.87
CA LEU A 140 -13.63 5.67 -21.17
C LEU A 140 -13.37 7.15 -20.84
N GLU A 141 -14.31 8.04 -21.15
CA GLU A 141 -14.20 9.47 -20.79
C GLU A 141 -14.17 9.67 -19.27
N ALA A 142 -15.08 9.00 -18.55
CA ALA A 142 -15.10 9.03 -17.10
C ALA A 142 -13.79 8.47 -16.50
N HIS A 143 -13.27 7.38 -17.08
CA HIS A 143 -12.02 6.80 -16.64
C HIS A 143 -10.82 7.71 -16.91
N LYS A 144 -10.77 8.40 -18.06
CA LYS A 144 -9.74 9.39 -18.37
C LYS A 144 -9.71 10.52 -17.33
N GLU A 145 -10.87 10.98 -16.87
CA GLU A 145 -10.90 12.00 -15.80
C GLU A 145 -10.38 11.45 -14.46
N TYR A 146 -10.75 10.22 -14.11
CA TYR A 146 -10.17 9.54 -12.95
C TYR A 146 -8.63 9.43 -13.04
N LEU A 147 -8.08 9.08 -14.21
CA LEU A 147 -6.64 8.96 -14.42
C LEU A 147 -5.92 10.31 -14.30
N LYS A 148 -6.48 11.39 -14.85
CA LYS A 148 -5.95 12.76 -14.66
C LYS A 148 -5.87 13.12 -13.19
N TRP A 149 -6.98 12.92 -12.45
CA TRP A 149 -7.01 13.15 -11.01
C TRP A 149 -5.96 12.31 -10.27
N ARG A 150 -5.87 11.01 -10.60
CA ARG A 150 -4.94 10.07 -9.97
C ARG A 150 -3.49 10.51 -10.19
N LYS A 151 -3.14 10.92 -11.41
CA LYS A 151 -1.82 11.45 -11.75
C LYS A 151 -1.49 12.70 -10.94
N ALA A 152 -2.40 13.66 -10.89
CA ALA A 152 -2.23 14.87 -10.09
C ALA A 152 -2.06 14.54 -8.58
N ARG A 153 -2.84 13.59 -8.05
CA ARG A 153 -2.73 13.17 -6.65
C ARG A 153 -1.39 12.49 -6.35
N LEU A 154 -0.88 11.63 -7.24
CA LEU A 154 0.43 11.00 -7.08
C LEU A 154 1.57 12.04 -7.06
N ILE A 155 1.53 13.01 -7.97
CA ILE A 155 2.51 14.13 -8.00
C ILE A 155 2.42 14.93 -6.69
N TYR A 156 1.22 15.31 -6.27
CA TYR A 156 1.02 16.02 -5.01
C TYR A 156 1.60 15.25 -3.81
N LEU A 157 1.31 13.95 -3.70
CA LEU A 157 1.82 13.13 -2.60
C LEU A 157 3.34 12.95 -2.67
N SER A 158 3.93 12.90 -3.87
CA SER A 158 5.39 12.86 -4.01
C SER A 158 6.08 14.10 -3.44
N ILE A 159 5.47 15.28 -3.60
CA ILE A 159 5.96 16.54 -3.04
C ILE A 159 5.70 16.60 -1.53
N LYS A 160 4.50 16.19 -1.10
CA LYS A 160 4.11 16.14 0.33
C LYS A 160 5.08 15.27 1.14
N TYR A 161 5.52 14.14 0.58
CA TYR A 161 6.46 13.21 1.21
C TYR A 161 7.89 13.34 0.69
N LYS A 162 8.31 14.55 0.28
CA LYS A 162 9.68 14.80 -0.23
C LYS A 162 10.80 14.43 0.76
N THR A 163 10.52 14.45 2.06
CA THR A 163 11.45 14.02 3.13
C THR A 163 11.65 12.50 3.18
N HIS A 164 10.89 11.75 2.37
CA HIS A 164 11.04 10.31 2.17
C HIS A 164 11.36 10.04 0.70
N PRO A 165 12.63 10.20 0.28
CA PRO A 165 13.01 10.14 -1.14
C PRO A 165 12.57 8.85 -1.83
N LYS A 166 12.72 7.70 -1.17
CA LYS A 166 12.28 6.39 -1.71
C LYS A 166 10.79 6.38 -2.07
N LEU A 167 9.94 6.94 -1.21
CA LEU A 167 8.50 7.07 -1.46
C LEU A 167 8.20 8.10 -2.54
N SER A 168 8.78 9.29 -2.42
CA SER A 168 8.60 10.38 -3.38
C SER A 168 8.93 9.94 -4.81
N THR A 169 10.09 9.31 -5.01
CA THR A 169 10.52 8.78 -6.31
C THR A 169 9.59 7.69 -6.84
N ALA A 170 9.15 6.75 -5.98
CA ALA A 170 8.20 5.72 -6.39
C ALA A 170 6.88 6.32 -6.88
N LEU A 171 6.33 7.30 -6.16
CA LEU A 171 5.08 7.98 -6.54
C LEU A 171 5.20 8.72 -7.88
N LEU A 172 6.31 9.42 -8.12
CA LEU A 172 6.56 10.08 -9.41
C LEU A 172 6.66 9.06 -10.56
N LYS A 173 7.35 7.94 -10.35
CA LYS A 173 7.46 6.86 -11.34
C LYS A 173 6.08 6.31 -11.72
N HIS A 174 5.18 6.15 -10.75
CA HIS A 174 3.79 5.74 -11.00
C HIS A 174 2.99 6.82 -11.73
N ALA A 175 3.15 8.09 -11.37
CA ALA A 175 2.46 9.20 -12.04
C ALA A 175 2.84 9.32 -13.53
N ASN A 176 4.10 9.05 -13.88
CA ASN A 176 4.60 9.12 -15.25
C ASN A 176 4.12 7.96 -16.15
N LYS A 177 3.61 6.88 -15.56
CA LYS A 177 3.05 5.73 -16.29
C LYS A 177 1.54 5.84 -16.58
N LEU A 178 0.87 6.84 -16.00
CA LEU A 178 -0.54 7.17 -16.25
C LEU A 178 -0.65 8.20 -17.38
#